data_AF-A0A381RLP2-F1
#
_entry.id   AF-A0A381RLP2-F1
#
_cell.length_a   1.000
_cell.length_b   1.000
_cell.length_c   1.000
_cell.angle_alpha   90.00
_cell.angle_beta   90.00
_cell.angle_gamma   90.00
#
_symmetry.space_group_name_H-M   'P 1'
#
loop_
_entity.id
_entity.type
_entity.pdbx_description
1 polymer ?
#
loop_
_entity_poly.entity_id
_entity_poly.type
_entity_poly.pdbx_seq_one_letter_code
_entity_poly.pdbx_strand_id
1 'polypeptide(L)'
;VLVAVLVVTVGCSDEVPIVEPEPVVTTTTRAPEPEVRTNGWVQVGDQTFDLSFTCYSPGAGDVAAIGVGEEVGSGQHVEALIQGFLGQPYVGVTVGGSVLYEATLDGPLEVFVHDGTISAGAIEWTRGLDLASGQGERVGYGAVFVSCAEYIHDLPEGY
;
A
#
# COMPACT_ATOMS: atom_id res chain seq x y z
N VAL A 1 41.50 -90.71 -18.96
CA VAL A 1 42.80 -90.44 -18.31
C VAL A 1 42.55 -89.41 -17.20
N LEU A 2 42.91 -89.76 -15.96
CA LEU A 2 43.06 -88.97 -14.70
C LEU A 2 42.02 -87.85 -14.37
N VAL A 3 41.18 -87.95 -13.33
CA VAL A 3 41.41 -87.76 -11.86
C VAL A 3 41.75 -86.31 -11.46
N ALA A 4 40.85 -85.62 -10.72
CA ALA A 4 41.02 -85.00 -9.37
C ALA A 4 40.73 -83.48 -9.45
N VAL A 5 40.32 -82.69 -8.44
CA VAL A 5 40.00 -82.82 -7.00
C VAL A 5 39.31 -81.50 -6.60
N LEU A 6 38.51 -81.54 -5.54
CA LEU A 6 37.82 -80.42 -4.89
C LEU A 6 38.64 -79.91 -3.70
N VAL A 7 38.93 -78.61 -3.57
CA VAL A 7 39.38 -77.94 -2.32
C VAL A 7 38.90 -76.47 -2.26
N VAL A 8 38.54 -76.05 -1.05
CA VAL A 8 37.89 -74.83 -0.56
C VAL A 8 38.89 -73.70 -0.29
N THR A 9 38.51 -72.41 -0.38
CA THR A 9 38.85 -71.37 0.64
C THR A 9 37.89 -70.18 0.63
N VAL A 10 37.49 -69.77 1.83
CA VAL A 10 36.71 -68.58 2.20
C VAL A 10 37.54 -67.30 1.98
N GLY A 11 36.90 -66.23 1.50
CA GLY A 11 37.45 -64.88 1.50
C GLY A 11 36.34 -63.84 1.43
N CYS A 12 35.97 -63.28 2.58
CA CYS A 12 35.13 -62.08 2.64
C CYS A 12 35.97 -60.87 2.19
N SER A 13 35.50 -60.12 1.22
CA SER A 13 35.86 -58.71 1.06
C SER A 13 34.63 -57.99 0.54
N ASP A 14 34.05 -57.22 1.44
CA ASP A 14 32.90 -56.34 1.27
C ASP A 14 33.36 -55.16 0.40
N GLU A 15 33.00 -55.19 -0.88
CA GLU A 15 33.30 -54.10 -1.81
C GLU A 15 32.15 -53.09 -1.72
N VAL A 16 32.33 -52.04 -0.90
CA VAL A 16 31.37 -50.94 -0.78
C VAL A 16 31.47 -50.08 -2.05
N PRO A 17 30.40 -49.94 -2.86
CA PRO A 17 30.43 -49.05 -4.01
C PRO A 17 30.40 -47.59 -3.53
N ILE A 18 31.39 -46.81 -3.91
CA ILE A 18 31.42 -45.36 -3.74
C ILE A 18 30.41 -44.77 -4.74
N VAL A 19 29.28 -44.27 -4.24
CA VAL A 19 28.28 -43.56 -5.03
C VAL A 19 28.64 -42.08 -5.05
N GLU A 20 28.96 -41.55 -6.24
CA GLU A 20 29.25 -40.15 -6.50
C GLU A 20 27.93 -39.34 -6.48
N PRO A 21 27.79 -38.26 -5.69
CA PRO A 21 26.53 -37.54 -5.58
C PRO A 21 26.29 -36.64 -6.80
N GLU A 22 25.11 -36.78 -7.42
CA GLU A 22 24.64 -35.95 -8.54
C GLU A 22 24.45 -34.47 -8.11
N PRO A 23 24.68 -33.50 -9.02
CA PRO A 23 24.55 -32.08 -8.70
C PRO A 23 23.08 -31.69 -8.52
N VAL A 24 22.72 -31.28 -7.30
CA VAL A 24 21.39 -30.74 -6.99
C VAL A 24 21.27 -29.33 -7.57
N VAL A 25 20.46 -29.18 -8.61
CA VAL A 25 20.08 -27.87 -9.16
C VAL A 25 19.01 -27.25 -8.27
N THR A 26 19.42 -26.39 -7.33
CA THR A 26 18.49 -25.65 -6.48
C THR A 26 17.87 -24.49 -7.27
N THR A 27 16.64 -24.67 -7.73
CA THR A 27 15.87 -23.58 -8.33
C THR A 27 15.16 -22.81 -7.22
N THR A 28 15.74 -21.69 -6.78
CA THR A 28 15.11 -20.82 -5.78
C THR A 28 13.96 -20.05 -6.43
N THR A 29 12.73 -20.51 -6.23
CA THR A 29 11.53 -19.76 -6.62
C THR A 29 11.35 -18.60 -5.63
N ARG A 30 11.51 -17.36 -6.10
CA ARG A 30 11.21 -16.16 -5.31
C ARG A 30 9.71 -16.14 -5.01
N ALA A 31 9.34 -16.07 -3.74
CA ALA A 31 7.94 -15.89 -3.34
C ALA A 31 7.41 -14.56 -3.92
N PRO A 32 6.16 -14.53 -4.42
CA PRO A 32 5.56 -13.28 -4.88
C PRO A 32 5.52 -12.27 -3.72
N GLU A 33 5.89 -11.02 -4.01
CA GLU A 33 5.79 -9.93 -3.04
C GLU A 33 4.31 -9.72 -2.66
N PRO A 34 4.00 -9.44 -1.38
CA PRO A 34 2.63 -9.23 -0.96
C PRO A 34 2.03 -8.04 -1.71
N GLU A 35 0.90 -8.24 -2.36
CA GLU A 35 0.14 -7.15 -2.98
C GLU A 35 -0.24 -6.15 -1.89
N VAL A 36 0.23 -4.90 -2.03
CA VAL A 36 -0.21 -3.80 -1.15
C VAL A 36 -1.67 -3.56 -1.48
N ARG A 37 -2.57 -4.03 -0.59
CA ARG A 37 -4.00 -3.86 -0.78
C ARG A 37 -4.35 -2.40 -0.54
N THR A 38 -4.66 -1.69 -1.62
CA THR A 38 -5.26 -0.36 -1.55
C THR A 38 -6.74 -0.51 -1.21
N ASN A 39 -7.28 0.40 -0.40
CA ASN A 39 -8.70 0.45 -0.04
C ASN A 39 -9.32 1.80 -0.38
N GLY A 40 -8.61 2.65 -1.12
CA GLY A 40 -9.11 3.93 -1.57
C GLY A 40 -8.21 4.55 -2.62
N TRP A 41 -8.69 5.65 -3.18
CA TRP A 41 -7.97 6.43 -4.16
C TRP A 41 -8.26 7.92 -3.99
N VAL A 42 -7.30 8.73 -4.43
CA VAL A 42 -7.44 10.18 -4.55
C VAL A 42 -7.11 10.59 -5.98
N GLN A 43 -8.02 11.31 -6.62
CA GLN A 43 -7.83 11.90 -7.93
C GLN A 43 -7.56 13.39 -7.79
N VAL A 44 -6.44 13.86 -8.36
CA VAL A 44 -6.04 15.27 -8.44
C VAL A 44 -5.84 15.62 -9.91
N GLY A 45 -6.81 16.28 -10.52
CA GLY A 45 -6.80 16.53 -11.97
C GLY A 45 -6.77 15.20 -12.74
N ASP A 46 -5.73 15.03 -13.55
CA ASP A 46 -5.51 13.82 -14.36
C ASP A 46 -4.71 12.73 -13.62
N GLN A 47 -4.26 12.99 -12.39
CA GLN A 47 -3.52 12.03 -11.58
C GLN A 47 -4.46 11.26 -10.65
N THR A 48 -4.21 9.96 -10.47
CA THR A 48 -4.88 9.13 -9.48
C THR A 48 -3.85 8.42 -8.63
N PHE A 49 -4.03 8.49 -7.32
CA PHE A 49 -3.19 7.85 -6.31
C PHE A 49 -4.01 6.76 -5.63
N ASP A 50 -3.67 5.50 -5.87
CA ASP A 50 -4.22 4.37 -5.12
C ASP A 50 -3.46 4.24 -3.78
N LEU A 51 -4.17 4.32 -2.67
CA LEU A 51 -3.57 4.42 -1.34
C LEU A 51 -4.17 3.38 -0.37
N SER A 52 -3.38 3.03 0.64
CA SER A 52 -3.83 2.27 1.80
C SER A 52 -4.22 3.25 2.91
N PHE A 53 -5.50 3.32 3.21
CA PHE A 53 -6.10 4.21 4.21
C PHE A 53 -6.37 3.50 5.53
N THR A 54 -5.98 4.16 6.61
CA THR A 54 -6.46 3.89 7.97
C THR A 54 -7.58 4.88 8.30
N CYS A 55 -8.75 4.37 8.70
CA CYS A 55 -9.91 5.19 9.03
C CYS A 55 -10.07 5.36 10.55
N TYR A 56 -10.42 6.57 10.97
CA TYR A 56 -10.60 6.98 12.35
C TYR A 56 -11.99 7.59 12.55
N SER A 57 -12.58 7.31 13.71
CA SER A 57 -13.86 7.87 14.15
C SER A 57 -13.76 8.17 15.66
N PRO A 58 -13.07 9.26 16.04
CA PRO A 58 -12.80 9.59 17.44
C PRO A 58 -14.05 9.99 18.24
N GLY A 59 -15.14 10.38 17.56
CA GLY A 59 -16.43 10.72 18.19
C GLY A 59 -17.06 11.96 17.57
N ALA A 60 -18.20 12.40 18.12
CA ALA A 60 -18.91 13.64 17.74
C ALA A 60 -19.35 13.77 16.26
N GLY A 61 -19.28 12.69 15.48
CA GLY A 61 -19.54 12.71 14.03
C GLY A 61 -18.30 13.03 13.20
N ASP A 62 -17.14 13.15 13.83
CA ASP A 62 -15.86 13.36 13.16
C ASP A 62 -15.33 12.04 12.61
N VAL A 63 -14.82 12.10 11.38
CA VAL A 63 -14.09 11.01 10.73
C VAL A 63 -12.79 11.55 10.14
N ALA A 64 -11.77 10.70 10.14
CA ALA A 64 -10.55 10.96 9.39
C ALA A 64 -10.11 9.70 8.64
N ALA A 65 -9.44 9.88 7.51
CA ALA A 65 -8.74 8.81 6.82
C ALA A 65 -7.34 9.28 6.45
N ILE A 66 -6.33 8.51 6.84
CA ILE A 66 -4.92 8.75 6.50
C ILE A 66 -4.48 7.68 5.52
N GLY A 67 -4.14 8.10 4.31
CA GLY A 67 -3.71 7.25 3.20
C GLY A 67 -2.21 7.30 3.02
N VAL A 68 -1.60 6.14 2.78
CA VAL A 68 -0.18 6.02 2.39
C VAL A 68 -0.04 5.16 1.14
N GLY A 69 0.90 5.52 0.27
CA GLY A 69 1.19 4.78 -0.95
C GLY A 69 2.32 5.41 -1.75
N GLU A 70 2.39 5.09 -3.04
CA GLU A 70 3.46 5.57 -3.93
C GLU A 70 2.87 6.13 -5.23
N GLU A 71 3.45 7.19 -5.76
CA GLU A 71 3.08 7.73 -7.07
C GLU A 71 3.60 6.81 -8.18
N VAL A 72 2.69 6.43 -9.08
CA VAL A 72 3.03 5.60 -10.23
C VAL A 72 4.01 6.35 -11.15
N GLY A 73 5.13 5.71 -11.43
CA GLY A 73 6.16 6.22 -12.34
C GLY A 73 7.37 6.84 -11.62
N SER A 74 7.15 7.63 -10.57
CA SER A 74 8.23 8.24 -9.78
C SER A 74 8.62 7.40 -8.57
N GLY A 75 7.70 6.59 -8.03
CA GLY A 75 7.88 5.85 -6.78
C GLY A 75 7.96 6.78 -5.56
N GLN A 76 7.57 8.04 -5.68
CA GLN A 76 7.58 8.97 -4.56
C GLN A 76 6.51 8.59 -3.54
N HIS A 77 6.86 8.64 -2.27
CA HIS A 77 5.91 8.44 -1.17
C HIS A 77 4.77 9.45 -1.25
N VAL A 78 3.54 8.96 -1.09
CA VAL A 78 2.31 9.76 -1.11
C VAL A 78 1.59 9.59 0.21
N GLU A 79 1.19 10.70 0.80
CA GLU A 79 0.32 10.75 1.98
C GLU A 79 -0.94 11.52 1.64
N ALA A 80 -2.09 11.03 2.09
CA ALA A 80 -3.36 11.74 1.96
C ALA A 80 -4.03 11.86 3.32
N LEU A 81 -4.64 13.02 3.57
CA LEU A 81 -5.45 13.28 4.75
C LEU A 81 -6.85 13.72 4.30
N ILE A 82 -7.87 12.95 4.71
CA ILE A 82 -9.27 13.29 4.55
C ILE A 82 -9.87 13.48 5.93
N GLN A 83 -10.50 14.61 6.19
CA GLN A 83 -11.22 14.89 7.42
C GLN A 83 -12.64 15.34 7.11
N GLY A 84 -13.60 14.61 7.65
CA GLY A 84 -15.02 15.00 7.64
C GLY A 84 -15.47 15.29 9.06
N PHE A 85 -15.97 16.49 9.32
CA PHE A 85 -16.53 16.86 10.63
C PHE A 85 -17.59 17.95 10.45
N LEU A 86 -18.32 18.26 11.53
CA LEU A 86 -19.31 19.34 11.55
C LEU A 86 -18.60 20.71 11.48
N GLY A 87 -18.32 21.17 10.27
CA GLY A 87 -17.59 22.40 10.03
C GLY A 87 -17.08 22.50 8.59
N GLN A 88 -15.80 22.86 8.45
CA GLN A 88 -15.11 22.89 7.16
C GLN A 88 -14.26 21.63 7.02
N PRO A 89 -14.71 20.61 6.26
CA PRO A 89 -13.90 19.43 6.04
C PRO A 89 -12.58 19.79 5.34
N TYR A 90 -11.62 18.88 5.41
CA TYR A 90 -10.30 19.05 4.81
C TYR A 90 -9.93 17.84 3.96
N VAL A 91 -9.31 18.09 2.81
CA VAL A 91 -8.72 17.05 1.97
C VAL A 91 -7.38 17.57 1.45
N GLY A 92 -6.31 16.81 1.71
CA GLY A 92 -4.96 17.13 1.26
C GLY A 92 -4.18 15.89 0.81
N VAL A 93 -3.26 16.07 -0.13
CA VAL A 93 -2.32 15.05 -0.63
C VAL A 93 -0.91 15.64 -0.67
N THR A 94 0.04 14.95 -0.05
CA THR A 94 1.47 15.27 -0.10
C THR A 94 2.21 14.23 -0.93
N VAL A 95 2.96 14.66 -1.95
CA VAL A 95 3.83 13.79 -2.76
C VAL A 95 5.29 14.14 -2.48
N GLY A 96 6.10 13.13 -2.17
CA GLY A 96 7.53 13.27 -1.90
C GLY A 96 7.86 14.23 -0.75
N GLY A 97 6.94 14.40 0.20
CA GLY A 97 7.09 15.28 1.38
C GLY A 97 7.16 16.78 1.07
N SER A 98 6.84 17.21 -0.16
CA SER A 98 7.06 18.60 -0.59
C SER A 98 5.99 19.17 -1.50
N VAL A 99 5.39 18.34 -2.36
CA VAL A 99 4.31 18.78 -3.23
C VAL A 99 3.00 18.59 -2.49
N LEU A 100 2.36 19.68 -2.11
CA LEU A 100 1.08 19.67 -1.40
C LEU A 100 -0.05 20.09 -2.33
N TYR A 101 -1.06 19.23 -2.47
CA TYR A 101 -2.33 19.49 -3.12
C TYR A 101 -3.43 19.53 -2.07
N GLU A 102 -4.24 20.57 -2.06
CA GLU A 102 -5.31 20.77 -1.08
C GLU A 102 -6.60 21.20 -1.77
N ALA A 103 -7.74 20.87 -1.18
CA ALA A 103 -9.00 21.45 -1.60
C ALA A 103 -8.96 22.98 -1.44
N THR A 104 -9.49 23.71 -2.43
CA THR A 104 -9.55 25.17 -2.39
C THR A 104 -10.37 25.68 -1.20
N LEU A 105 -10.00 26.85 -0.67
CA LEU A 105 -10.76 27.54 0.38
C LEU A 105 -11.95 28.34 -0.16
N ASP A 106 -11.96 28.61 -1.47
CA ASP A 106 -12.95 29.49 -2.12
C ASP A 106 -14.23 28.74 -2.57
N GLY A 107 -14.36 27.46 -2.24
CA GLY A 107 -15.48 26.61 -2.64
C GLY A 107 -15.95 25.69 -1.52
N PRO A 108 -17.20 25.20 -1.59
CA PRO A 108 -17.68 24.20 -0.64
C PRO A 108 -16.96 22.86 -0.89
N LEU A 109 -16.37 22.32 0.16
CA LEU A 109 -15.94 20.93 0.21
C LEU A 109 -16.96 20.15 1.03
N GLU A 110 -17.47 19.06 0.48
CA GLU A 110 -18.39 18.15 1.16
C GLU A 110 -17.76 16.76 1.23
N VAL A 111 -17.56 16.26 2.44
CA VAL A 111 -17.11 14.90 2.71
C VAL A 111 -18.29 14.08 3.20
N PHE A 112 -18.64 13.06 2.44
CA PHE A 112 -19.76 12.16 2.71
C PHE A 112 -19.25 10.90 3.40
N VAL A 113 -19.94 10.52 4.47
CA VAL A 113 -19.72 9.26 5.18
C VAL A 113 -20.98 8.43 5.07
N HIS A 114 -20.90 7.28 4.40
CA HIS A 114 -22.04 6.40 4.20
C HIS A 114 -21.59 4.95 4.01
N ASP A 115 -22.26 4.01 4.67
CA ASP A 115 -22.06 2.57 4.52
C ASP A 115 -20.58 2.12 4.54
N GLY A 116 -19.81 2.65 5.50
CA GLY A 116 -18.39 2.30 5.66
C GLY A 116 -17.50 2.92 4.58
N THR A 117 -17.97 3.95 3.89
CA THR A 117 -17.18 4.69 2.90
C THR A 117 -17.05 6.15 3.29
N ILE A 118 -15.90 6.74 2.96
CA ILE A 118 -15.67 8.18 2.99
C ILE A 118 -15.43 8.63 1.54
N SER A 119 -16.16 9.62 1.08
CA SER A 119 -16.02 10.12 -0.29
C SER A 119 -16.24 11.62 -0.39
N ALA A 120 -15.58 12.25 -1.35
CA ALA A 120 -15.83 13.63 -1.75
C ALA A 120 -15.60 13.73 -3.26
N GLY A 121 -16.44 14.49 -3.95
CA GLY A 121 -16.36 14.65 -5.40
C GLY A 121 -16.31 16.11 -5.79
N ALA A 122 -16.01 16.39 -7.06
CA ALA A 122 -15.89 17.75 -7.60
C ALA A 122 -14.95 18.65 -6.78
N ILE A 123 -13.93 18.05 -6.16
CA ILE A 123 -12.94 18.77 -5.35
C ILE A 123 -12.13 19.63 -6.30
N GLU A 124 -12.14 20.94 -6.10
CA GLU A 124 -11.23 21.83 -6.79
C GLU A 124 -9.90 21.85 -6.04
N TRP A 125 -8.85 21.37 -6.70
CA TRP A 125 -7.53 21.20 -6.11
C TRP A 125 -6.63 22.39 -6.39
N THR A 126 -5.90 22.79 -5.36
CA THR A 126 -4.90 23.85 -5.37
C THR A 126 -3.56 23.28 -4.94
N ARG A 127 -2.51 23.51 -5.72
CA ARG A 127 -1.14 23.17 -5.37
C ARG A 127 -0.48 24.35 -4.64
N GLY A 128 0.20 24.06 -3.53
CA GLY A 128 0.95 25.06 -2.77
C GLY A 128 0.05 26.16 -2.20
N LEU A 129 -1.10 25.77 -1.64
CA LEU A 129 -2.06 26.69 -1.04
C LEU A 129 -1.46 27.34 0.22
N ASP A 130 -1.44 28.67 0.26
CA ASP A 130 -1.10 29.43 1.45
C ASP A 130 -2.37 29.69 2.27
N LEU A 131 -2.49 29.05 3.43
CA LEU A 131 -3.70 29.13 4.27
C LEU A 131 -4.00 30.55 4.80
N ALA A 132 -3.01 31.44 4.85
CA ALA A 132 -3.18 32.81 5.31
C ALA A 132 -3.83 33.72 4.26
N SER A 133 -3.45 33.54 2.99
CA SER A 133 -3.92 34.34 1.85
C SER A 133 -4.96 33.64 0.97
N GLY A 134 -5.12 32.33 1.13
CA GLY A 134 -5.95 31.45 0.29
C GLY A 134 -5.42 31.29 -1.14
N GLN A 135 -4.21 31.74 -1.44
CA GLN A 135 -3.65 31.71 -2.79
C GLN A 135 -2.89 30.41 -3.06
N GLY A 136 -3.00 29.91 -4.30
CA GLY A 136 -2.20 28.78 -4.79
C GLY A 136 -2.48 28.52 -6.27
N GLU A 137 -1.83 27.51 -6.84
CA GLU A 137 -1.99 27.14 -8.26
C GLU A 137 -3.18 26.17 -8.41
N ARG A 138 -4.22 26.59 -9.13
CA ARG A 138 -5.34 25.70 -9.48
C ARG A 138 -4.87 24.59 -10.42
N VAL A 139 -4.97 23.33 -10.00
CA VAL A 139 -4.55 22.16 -10.78
C VAL A 139 -5.70 21.43 -11.48
N GLY A 140 -6.93 21.60 -11.01
CA GLY A 140 -8.12 21.05 -11.66
C GLY A 140 -9.12 20.46 -10.68
N TYR A 141 -10.04 19.65 -11.19
CA TYR A 141 -11.02 18.95 -10.37
C TYR A 141 -10.59 17.52 -10.08
N GLY A 142 -11.13 16.94 -9.01
CA GLY A 142 -10.95 15.53 -8.70
C GLY A 142 -11.92 15.04 -7.64
N ALA A 143 -11.57 13.92 -7.02
CA ALA A 143 -12.42 13.22 -6.07
C ALA A 143 -11.60 12.32 -5.15
N VAL A 144 -12.20 11.87 -4.06
CA VAL A 144 -11.65 10.86 -3.16
C VAL A 144 -12.69 9.78 -2.90
N PHE A 145 -12.21 8.56 -2.72
CA PHE A 145 -13.00 7.45 -2.24
C PHE A 145 -12.15 6.60 -1.30
N VAL A 146 -12.71 6.24 -0.15
CA VAL A 146 -12.09 5.36 0.83
C VAL A 146 -13.11 4.33 1.31
N SER A 147 -12.74 3.06 1.23
CA SER A 147 -13.46 1.93 1.83
C SER A 147 -12.91 1.63 3.22
N CYS A 148 -13.63 2.04 4.24
CA CYS A 148 -13.31 1.82 5.64
C CYS A 148 -14.00 0.54 6.15
N ALA A 149 -13.27 -0.59 6.12
CA ALA A 149 -13.77 -1.83 6.70
C ALA A 149 -13.94 -1.74 8.22
N GLU A 150 -13.05 -1.00 8.88
CA GLU A 150 -13.01 -0.79 10.33
C GLU A 150 -12.59 0.65 10.63
N TYR A 151 -12.96 1.13 11.82
CA TYR A 151 -12.59 2.45 12.32
C TYR A 151 -11.84 2.33 13.65
N ILE A 152 -10.76 3.10 13.77
CA ILE A 152 -10.07 3.31 15.04
C ILE A 152 -10.82 4.41 15.81
N HIS A 153 -11.16 4.14 17.08
CA HIS A 153 -11.93 5.06 17.93
C HIS A 153 -11.05 5.99 18.78
N ASP A 154 -9.88 6.36 18.25
CA ASP A 154 -8.93 7.28 18.84
C ASP A 154 -8.49 8.30 17.78
N LEU A 155 -7.72 9.31 18.18
CA LEU A 155 -7.12 10.24 17.25
C LEU A 155 -6.00 9.57 16.45
N PRO A 156 -5.77 10.02 15.20
CA PRO A 156 -4.57 9.62 14.48
C PRO A 156 -3.30 10.10 15.19
N GLU A 157 -2.20 9.36 15.04
CA GLU A 157 -0.93 9.77 15.62
C GLU A 157 -0.51 11.15 15.07
N GLY A 158 -0.10 12.06 15.96
CA GLY A 158 0.32 13.42 15.60
C GLY A 158 -0.78 14.49 15.67
N TYR A 159 -2.01 14.13 16.07
CA TYR A 159 -3.08 15.06 16.44
C TYR A 159 -3.08 15.46 17.92
#